data_AF-A0A844YA69-F1
#
_entry.id   AF-A0A844YA69-F1
#
_cell.length_a   1.000
_cell.length_b   1.000
_cell.length_c   1.000
_cell.angle_alpha   90.00
_cell.angle_beta   90.00
_cell.angle_gamma   90.00
#
_symmetry.space_group_name_H-M   'P 1'
#
loop_
_entity.id
_entity.type
_entity.pdbx_description
1 polymer ?
#
loop_
_entity_poly.entity_id
_entity_poly.type
_entity_poly.pdbx_seq_one_letter_code
_entity_poly.pdbx_strand_id
1 'polypeptide(L)'
;MATIAAIVGRICIALLFILAGLNKVMDPASTAEYITAQTTLPGSLAMPTGVFEIVAGLILASGFMTRLAAAVLAGFTVLTILLFHFQVTDPAQAQAALKNLAIIGGLLMVFAYGQVRGRIGAVSERDKRMEAELKAARAEGRAEGAVQRPTD
;
A
#
# COMPACT_ATOMS: atom_id res chain seq x y z
N MET A 1 18.70 -0.51 -0.62
CA MET A 1 18.22 0.80 -1.13
C MET A 1 16.79 0.75 -1.66
N ALA A 2 16.43 -0.12 -2.62
CA ALA A 2 15.08 -0.21 -3.18
C ALA A 2 13.94 -0.40 -2.16
N THR A 3 14.15 -1.21 -1.11
CA THR A 3 13.13 -1.44 -0.06
C THR A 3 12.83 -0.19 0.76
N ILE A 4 13.86 0.61 1.08
CA ILE A 4 13.69 1.87 1.83
C ILE A 4 12.91 2.86 0.96
N ALA A 5 13.29 3.00 -0.31
CA ALA A 5 12.58 3.86 -1.27
C ALA A 5 11.10 3.44 -1.43
N ALA A 6 10.81 2.12 -1.47
CA ALA A 6 9.44 1.61 -1.55
C ALA A 6 8.61 1.92 -0.29
N ILE A 7 9.21 1.82 0.91
CA ILE A 7 8.54 2.17 2.17
C ILE A 7 8.26 3.68 2.22
N VAL A 8 9.27 4.51 1.91
CA VAL A 8 9.13 5.97 1.88
C VAL A 8 8.06 6.38 0.88
N GLY A 9 8.11 5.87 -0.35
CA GLY A 9 7.11 6.16 -1.38
C GLY A 9 5.69 5.79 -0.94
N ARG A 10 5.52 4.63 -0.29
CA ARG A 10 4.22 4.21 0.27
C ARG A 10 3.71 5.17 1.34
N ILE A 11 4.58 5.61 2.24
CA ILE A 11 4.23 6.57 3.31
C ILE A 11 3.85 7.92 2.69
N CYS A 12 4.61 8.42 1.71
CA CYS A 12 4.30 9.65 0.99
C CYS A 12 2.92 9.61 0.33
N ILE A 13 2.60 8.52 -0.36
CA ILE A 13 1.27 8.34 -0.99
C ILE A 13 0.18 8.25 0.08
N ALA A 14 0.39 7.45 1.13
CA ALA A 14 -0.57 7.31 2.22
C ALA A 14 -0.88 8.65 2.92
N LEU A 15 0.15 9.48 3.13
CA LEU A 15 0.02 10.80 3.75
C LEU A 15 -0.92 11.72 2.97
N LEU A 16 -0.91 11.65 1.63
CA LEU A 16 -1.82 12.43 0.79
C LEU A 16 -3.29 12.11 1.10
N PHE A 17 -3.63 10.82 1.23
CA PHE A 17 -4.99 10.39 1.57
C PHE A 17 -5.37 10.73 3.01
N ILE A 18 -4.45 10.57 3.96
CA ILE A 18 -4.72 10.90 5.37
C ILE A 18 -5.02 12.39 5.52
N LEU A 19 -4.18 13.27 4.94
CA LEU A 19 -4.40 14.71 4.98
C LEU A 19 -5.68 15.12 4.23
N ALA A 20 -5.93 14.53 3.06
CA ALA A 20 -7.14 14.80 2.29
C ALA A 20 -8.41 14.41 3.06
N GLY A 21 -8.38 13.27 3.76
CA GLY A 21 -9.52 12.79 4.53
C GLY A 21 -9.71 13.59 5.82
N LEU A 22 -8.63 13.97 6.51
CA LEU A 22 -8.68 14.83 7.69
C LEU A 22 -9.33 16.18 7.35
N ASN A 23 -8.95 16.80 6.24
CA ASN A 23 -9.56 18.06 5.80
C ASN A 23 -11.09 17.90 5.58
N LYS A 24 -11.53 16.79 4.98
CA LYS A 24 -12.96 16.49 4.78
C LYS A 24 -13.72 16.25 6.08
N VAL A 25 -13.07 15.66 7.08
CA VAL A 25 -13.69 15.39 8.40
C VAL A 25 -13.70 16.64 9.27
N MET A 26 -12.71 17.52 9.15
CA MET A 26 -12.63 18.78 9.88
C MET A 26 -13.63 19.81 9.37
N ASP A 27 -13.89 19.83 8.06
CA ASP A 27 -14.92 20.67 7.46
C ASP A 27 -15.79 19.86 6.47
N PRO A 28 -16.75 19.08 7.00
CA PRO A 28 -17.66 18.30 6.18
C PRO A 28 -18.67 19.18 5.44
N ALA A 29 -18.95 20.38 5.95
CA ALA A 29 -19.94 21.28 5.37
C ALA A 29 -19.46 21.81 4.02
N SER A 30 -18.24 22.34 3.95
CA SER A 30 -17.66 22.80 2.68
C SER A 30 -17.49 21.66 1.67
N THR A 31 -17.12 20.47 2.14
CA THR A 31 -17.02 19.28 1.30
C THR A 31 -18.39 18.86 0.76
N ALA A 32 -19.44 18.90 1.58
CA ALA A 32 -20.80 18.58 1.17
C ALA A 32 -21.33 19.57 0.12
N GLU A 33 -21.10 20.87 0.33
CA GLU A 33 -21.44 21.92 -0.62
C GLU A 33 -20.73 21.69 -1.96
N TYR A 34 -19.42 21.42 -1.93
CA TYR A 34 -18.64 21.12 -3.12
C TYR A 34 -19.16 19.89 -3.87
N ILE A 35 -19.52 18.81 -3.16
CA ILE A 35 -20.11 17.60 -3.76
C ILE A 35 -21.43 17.93 -4.45
N THR A 36 -22.33 18.65 -3.79
CA THR A 36 -23.65 19.00 -4.36
C THR A 36 -23.57 20.02 -5.49
N ALA A 37 -22.56 20.88 -5.49
CA ALA A 37 -22.35 21.86 -6.55
C ALA A 37 -21.79 21.24 -7.83
N GLN A 38 -20.91 20.24 -7.70
CA GLN A 38 -20.20 19.64 -8.83
C GLN A 38 -20.81 18.32 -9.30
N THR A 39 -21.63 17.66 -8.49
CA THR A 39 -22.17 16.33 -8.79
C THR A 39 -23.63 16.21 -8.36
N THR A 40 -24.32 15.19 -8.86
CA THR A 40 -25.68 14.84 -8.43
C THR A 40 -25.71 14.00 -7.14
N LEU A 41 -24.55 13.79 -6.51
CA LEU A 41 -24.42 12.98 -5.32
C LEU A 41 -24.87 13.74 -4.06
N PRO A 42 -25.41 13.04 -3.05
CA PRO A 42 -25.80 13.67 -1.80
C PRO A 42 -24.57 14.11 -0.99
N GLY A 43 -24.61 15.35 -0.49
CA GLY A 43 -23.54 15.91 0.36
C GLY A 43 -23.27 15.14 1.66
N SER A 44 -24.19 14.27 2.09
CA SER A 44 -24.01 13.35 3.22
C SER A 44 -22.85 12.38 3.03
N LEU A 45 -22.34 12.20 1.81
CA LEU A 45 -21.16 11.39 1.51
C LEU A 45 -19.83 12.05 1.93
N ALA A 46 -19.81 13.34 2.27
CA ALA A 46 -18.59 14.05 2.70
C ALA A 46 -17.91 13.38 3.91
N MET A 47 -18.68 13.06 4.96
CA MET A 47 -18.14 12.40 6.16
C MET A 47 -17.65 10.97 5.88
N PRO A 48 -18.47 10.07 5.28
CA PRO A 48 -18.02 8.71 4.92
C PRO A 48 -16.78 8.69 4.04
N THR A 49 -16.69 9.57 3.04
CA THR A 49 -15.51 9.65 2.16
C THR A 49 -14.26 10.11 2.88
N GLY A 50 -14.37 11.12 3.75
CA GLY A 50 -13.25 11.57 4.59
C GLY A 50 -12.74 10.48 5.53
N VAL A 51 -13.64 9.79 6.23
CA VAL A 51 -13.28 8.65 7.10
C VAL A 51 -12.64 7.52 6.30
N PHE A 52 -13.20 7.20 5.14
CA PHE A 52 -12.67 6.18 4.24
C PHE A 52 -11.23 6.50 3.80
N GLU A 53 -10.96 7.74 3.37
CA GLU A 53 -9.61 8.16 2.95
C GLU A 53 -8.59 8.04 4.08
N ILE A 54 -8.96 8.42 5.31
CA ILE A 54 -8.09 8.29 6.49
C ILE A 54 -7.79 6.81 6.77
N VAL A 55 -8.83 5.98 6.86
CA VAL A 55 -8.67 4.55 7.19
C VAL A 55 -7.87 3.83 6.12
N ALA A 56 -8.20 4.03 4.84
CA ALA A 56 -7.49 3.41 3.73
C ALA A 56 -6.03 3.91 3.64
N GLY A 57 -5.79 5.20 3.89
CA GLY A 57 -4.45 5.77 3.99
C GLY A 57 -3.62 5.16 5.12
N LEU A 58 -4.20 4.97 6.31
CA LEU A 58 -3.54 4.31 7.44
C LEU A 58 -3.23 2.84 7.17
N ILE A 59 -4.14 2.10 6.53
CA ILE A 59 -3.91 0.72 6.10
C ILE A 59 -2.74 0.67 5.10
N LEU A 60 -2.73 1.57 4.12
CA LEU A 60 -1.64 1.68 3.15
C LEU A 60 -0.29 2.00 3.84
N ALA A 61 -0.27 2.94 4.79
CA ALA A 61 0.92 3.31 5.55
C ALA A 61 1.49 2.14 6.37
N SER A 62 0.62 1.48 7.14
CA SER A 62 0.96 0.33 8.01
C SER A 62 1.54 -0.87 7.24
N GLY A 63 1.29 -0.92 5.94
CA GLY A 63 1.74 -2.03 5.11
C GLY A 63 0.92 -3.29 5.31
N PHE A 64 -0.28 -3.19 5.88
CA PHE A 64 -1.26 -4.27 5.97
C PHE A 64 -2.13 -4.24 4.71
N MET A 65 -2.40 -5.41 4.10
CA MET A 65 -3.24 -5.53 2.88
C MET A 65 -2.92 -4.48 1.78
N THR A 66 -1.63 -4.16 1.57
CA THR A 66 -1.19 -3.05 0.69
C THR A 66 -1.76 -3.11 -0.73
N ARG A 67 -1.90 -4.31 -1.30
CA ARG A 67 -2.48 -4.49 -2.64
C ARG A 67 -3.95 -4.10 -2.66
N LEU A 68 -4.73 -4.54 -1.68
CA LEU A 68 -6.15 -4.20 -1.61
C LEU A 68 -6.33 -2.70 -1.39
N ALA A 69 -5.62 -2.12 -0.40
CA ALA A 69 -5.69 -0.70 -0.12
C ALA A 69 -5.29 0.15 -1.34
N ALA A 70 -4.21 -0.23 -2.03
CA ALA A 70 -3.77 0.47 -3.23
C ALA A 70 -4.78 0.38 -4.38
N ALA A 71 -5.38 -0.78 -4.62
CA ALA A 71 -6.39 -0.96 -5.66
C ALA A 71 -7.65 -0.13 -5.39
N VAL A 72 -8.16 -0.17 -4.15
CA VAL A 72 -9.36 0.59 -3.77
C VAL A 72 -9.08 2.10 -3.82
N LEU A 73 -7.94 2.56 -3.28
CA LEU A 73 -7.56 3.97 -3.36
C LEU A 73 -7.33 4.44 -4.80
N ALA A 74 -6.80 3.59 -5.68
CA ALA A 74 -6.62 3.93 -7.09
C ALA A 74 -7.97 4.08 -7.78
N GLY A 75 -8.91 3.14 -7.58
CA GLY A 75 -10.27 3.22 -8.10
C GLY A 75 -11.02 4.46 -7.58
N PHE A 76 -10.89 4.75 -6.28
CA PHE A 76 -11.43 5.98 -5.68
C PHE A 76 -10.84 7.24 -6.33
N THR A 77 -9.52 7.29 -6.52
CA THR A 77 -8.84 8.44 -7.14
C THR A 77 -9.27 8.65 -8.59
N VAL A 78 -9.48 7.57 -9.36
CA VAL A 78 -10.05 7.63 -10.72
C VAL A 78 -11.45 8.24 -10.68
N LEU A 79 -12.30 7.77 -9.77
CA LEU A 79 -13.65 8.30 -9.61
C LEU A 79 -13.63 9.81 -9.27
N THR A 80 -12.72 10.25 -8.39
CA THR A 80 -12.55 11.67 -8.06
C THR A 80 -12.18 12.51 -9.28
N ILE A 81 -11.29 12.03 -10.15
CA ILE A 81 -10.96 12.75 -11.40
C ILE A 81 -12.19 12.89 -12.29
N LEU A 82 -12.93 11.80 -12.49
CA LEU A 82 -14.08 11.77 -13.40
C LEU A 82 -15.24 12.65 -12.90
N LEU A 83 -15.45 12.70 -11.58
CA LEU A 83 -16.55 13.45 -11.00
C LEU A 83 -16.23 14.93 -10.75
N PHE A 84 -14.98 15.27 -10.40
CA PHE A 84 -14.64 16.61 -9.90
C PHE A 84 -13.66 17.40 -10.77
N HIS A 85 -12.97 16.75 -11.72
CA HIS A 85 -11.92 17.38 -12.51
C HIS A 85 -12.05 17.14 -14.03
N PHE A 86 -13.26 16.88 -14.50
CA PHE A 86 -13.52 16.57 -15.91
C PHE A 86 -13.48 17.83 -16.82
N GLN A 87 -13.59 19.03 -16.25
CA GLN A 87 -13.43 20.29 -17.00
C GLN A 87 -11.95 20.63 -17.18
N VAL A 88 -11.30 19.92 -18.10
CA VAL A 88 -9.90 20.14 -18.53
C VAL A 88 -9.64 21.52 -19.14
N THR A 89 -10.67 22.32 -19.39
CA THR A 89 -10.57 23.69 -19.89
C THR A 89 -10.16 24.69 -18.81
N ASP A 90 -10.34 24.35 -17.52
CA ASP A 90 -9.83 25.13 -16.39
C ASP A 90 -8.40 24.64 -16.03
N PRO A 91 -7.38 25.50 -16.12
CA PRO A 91 -6.01 25.14 -15.76
C PRO A 91 -5.86 24.56 -14.34
N ALA A 92 -6.66 25.02 -13.37
CA ALA A 92 -6.60 24.52 -12.00
C ALA A 92 -7.11 23.08 -11.89
N GLN A 93 -8.20 22.76 -12.58
CA GLN A 93 -8.75 21.40 -12.62
C GLN A 93 -7.85 20.44 -13.40
N ALA A 94 -7.26 20.90 -14.51
CA ALA A 94 -6.30 20.11 -15.27
C ALA A 94 -5.08 19.73 -14.43
N GLN A 95 -4.54 20.66 -13.63
CA GLN A 95 -3.42 20.36 -12.71
C GLN A 95 -3.83 19.37 -11.61
N ALA A 96 -5.04 19.51 -11.04
CA ALA A 96 -5.54 18.57 -10.05
C ALA A 96 -5.73 17.16 -10.63
N ALA A 97 -6.27 17.04 -11.85
CA ALA A 97 -6.41 15.78 -12.57
C ALA A 97 -5.04 15.11 -12.81
N LEU A 98 -4.04 15.86 -13.29
CA LEU A 98 -2.68 15.35 -13.49
C LEU A 98 -2.02 14.89 -12.18
N LYS A 99 -2.21 15.63 -11.08
CA LYS A 99 -1.75 15.22 -9.75
C LYS A 99 -2.36 13.88 -9.36
N ASN A 100 -3.67 13.74 -9.51
CA ASN A 100 -4.38 12.52 -9.17
C ASN A 100 -3.99 11.35 -10.10
N LEU A 101 -3.70 11.62 -11.37
CA LEU A 101 -3.16 10.62 -12.31
C LEU A 101 -1.78 10.10 -11.87
N ALA A 102 -0.90 10.99 -11.40
CA ALA A 102 0.39 10.59 -10.83
C ALA A 102 0.22 9.75 -9.56
N ILE A 103 -0.74 10.09 -8.69
CA ILE A 103 -1.08 9.31 -7.49
C ILE A 103 -1.55 7.91 -7.88
N ILE A 104 -2.42 7.79 -8.89
CA ILE A 104 -2.86 6.48 -9.42
C ILE A 104 -1.66 5.67 -9.89
N GLY A 105 -0.74 6.26 -10.65
CA GLY A 105 0.50 5.60 -11.08
C GLY A 105 1.32 5.08 -9.90
N GLY A 106 1.50 5.90 -8.86
CA GLY A 106 2.17 5.50 -7.62
C GLY A 106 1.47 4.34 -6.90
N LEU A 107 0.14 4.39 -6.81
CA LEU A 107 -0.66 3.31 -6.21
C LEU A 107 -0.59 2.01 -6.99
N LEU A 108 -0.59 2.07 -8.33
CA LEU A 108 -0.42 0.89 -9.19
C LEU A 108 0.99 0.28 -9.02
N MET A 109 2.03 1.10 -8.84
CA MET A 109 3.34 0.61 -8.47
C MET A 109 3.31 -0.08 -7.10
N VAL A 110 2.66 0.52 -6.10
CA VAL A 110 2.51 -0.12 -4.77
C VAL A 110 1.73 -1.45 -4.87
N PHE A 111 0.71 -1.51 -5.72
CA PHE A 111 -0.03 -2.73 -6.01
C PHE A 111 0.85 -3.83 -6.62
N ALA A 112 1.71 -3.46 -7.58
CA ALA A 112 2.62 -4.39 -8.23
C ALA A 112 3.72 -4.90 -7.27
N TYR A 113 4.27 -4.02 -6.43
CA TYR A 113 5.39 -4.34 -5.53
C TYR A 113 4.99 -4.74 -4.10
N GLY A 114 3.70 -4.80 -3.76
CA GLY A 114 3.19 -5.06 -2.39
C GLY A 114 3.63 -6.39 -1.74
N GLN A 115 4.22 -7.31 -2.51
CA GLN A 115 4.71 -8.63 -2.07
C GLN A 115 6.05 -8.63 -1.33
N VAL A 116 6.74 -7.49 -1.18
CA VAL A 116 8.08 -7.46 -0.53
C VAL A 116 8.04 -7.99 0.92
N ARG A 117 6.89 -7.93 1.62
CA ARG A 117 6.75 -8.48 2.98
C ARG A 117 6.65 -10.00 3.03
N GLY A 118 6.09 -10.65 1.99
CA GLY A 118 6.04 -12.12 1.90
C GLY A 118 7.41 -12.76 1.67
N ARG A 119 8.32 -12.05 0.98
CA ARG A 119 9.68 -12.53 0.73
C ARG A 119 10.58 -12.52 1.97
N ILE A 120 10.40 -11.59 2.90
CA ILE A 120 11.24 -11.56 4.12
C ILE A 120 10.92 -12.75 5.04
N GLY A 121 9.65 -13.14 5.15
CA GLY A 121 9.26 -14.36 5.89
C GLY A 121 9.74 -15.65 5.21
N ALA A 122 9.58 -15.75 3.89
CA ALA A 122 9.99 -16.94 3.14
C ALA A 122 11.52 -17.14 3.07
N VAL A 123 12.30 -16.06 3.05
CA VAL A 123 13.77 -16.13 3.10
C VAL A 123 14.23 -16.58 4.49
N SER A 124 13.63 -16.08 5.56
CA SER A 124 13.95 -16.52 6.92
C SER A 124 13.62 -18.00 7.17
N GLU A 125 12.52 -18.52 6.61
CA GLU A 125 12.20 -19.95 6.71
C GLU A 125 13.17 -20.83 5.91
N ARG A 126 13.62 -20.37 4.74
CA ARG A 126 14.64 -21.08 3.95
C ARG A 126 15.97 -21.16 4.67
N ASP A 127 16.41 -20.07 5.28
CA ASP A 127 17.66 -20.04 6.06
C ASP A 127 17.58 -20.97 7.28
N LYS A 128 16.45 -20.98 7.99
CA LYS A 128 16.22 -21.91 9.12
C LYS A 128 16.18 -23.37 8.69
N ARG A 129 15.56 -23.69 7.55
CA ARG A 129 15.53 -25.05 6.99
C ARG A 129 16.92 -25.49 6.53
N MET A 130 17.65 -24.63 5.84
CA MET A 130 19.03 -24.88 5.40
C MET A 130 19.95 -25.12 6.60
N GLU A 131 19.83 -24.30 7.66
CA GLU A 131 20.63 -24.48 8.89
C GLU A 131 20.26 -25.78 9.63
N ALA A 132 18.99 -26.17 9.61
CA ALA A 132 18.51 -27.44 10.16
C ALA A 132 19.03 -28.64 9.36
N GLU A 133 18.98 -28.59 8.02
CA GLU A 133 19.52 -29.62 7.12
C GLU A 133 21.05 -29.75 7.28
N LEU A 134 21.79 -28.64 7.40
CA LEU A 134 23.23 -28.65 7.66
C LEU A 134 23.59 -29.26 9.02
N LYS A 135 22.77 -29.00 10.05
CA LYS A 135 22.95 -29.62 11.38
C LYS A 135 22.66 -31.12 11.34
N ALA A 136 21.62 -31.54 10.61
CA ALA A 136 21.28 -32.95 10.42
C ALA A 136 22.39 -33.70 9.66
N ALA A 137 22.85 -33.16 8.53
CA ALA A 137 23.92 -33.77 7.73
C ALA A 137 25.24 -33.90 8.50
N ARG A 138 25.60 -32.91 9.34
CA ARG A 138 26.78 -32.99 10.22
C ARG A 138 26.63 -34.02 11.34
N ALA A 139 25.41 -34.27 11.80
CA ALA A 139 25.13 -35.27 12.82
C ALA A 139 25.19 -36.69 12.24
N GLU A 140 24.62 -36.89 11.05
CA GLU A 140 24.69 -38.15 10.30
C GLU A 140 26.14 -38.52 9.95
N GLY A 141 26.91 -37.58 9.38
CA GLY A 141 28.33 -37.83 9.08
C GLY A 141 29.19 -38.12 10.32
N ARG A 142 28.83 -37.60 11.50
CA ARG A 142 29.48 -37.97 12.78
C ARG A 142 29.09 -39.36 13.26
N ALA A 143 27.84 -39.77 13.03
CA ALA A 143 27.35 -41.09 13.41
C ALA A 143 27.98 -42.18 12.52
N GLU A 144 27.99 -41.98 11.20
CA GLU A 144 28.62 -42.90 10.24
C GLU A 144 30.14 -43.00 10.47
N GLY A 145 30.83 -41.87 10.68
CA GLY A 145 32.26 -41.87 11.01
C GLY A 145 32.59 -42.49 12.38
N ALA A 146 31.63 -42.58 13.29
CA ALA A 146 31.79 -43.29 14.57
C ALA A 146 31.54 -44.80 14.44
N VAL A 147 30.66 -45.23 13.53
CA VAL A 147 30.35 -46.64 13.24
C VAL A 147 31.47 -47.29 12.41
N GLN A 148 32.13 -46.53 11.54
CA GLN A 148 33.18 -47.05 10.65
C GLN A 148 34.59 -47.02 11.26
N ARG A 149 34.75 -46.62 12.54
CA ARG A 149 36.03 -46.74 13.24
C ARG A 149 36.35 -48.24 13.38
N PRO A 150 37.42 -48.75 12.74
CA PRO A 150 37.81 -50.14 12.91
C PRO A 150 38.18 -50.34 14.38
N THR A 151 37.47 -51.21 15.08
CA THR A 151 38.02 -51.89 16.25
C THR A 151 38.92 -52.99 15.70
N ASP A 152 40.21 -52.68 15.63
CA ASP A 152 41.36 -53.56 15.45
C ASP A 152 41.46 -54.40 14.15
#